data_AF-A0A2M8F9Z3-F1
#
_entry.id   AF-A0A2M8F9Z3-F1
#
_cell.length_a   1.000
_cell.length_b   1.000
_cell.length_c   1.000
_cell.angle_alpha   90.00
_cell.angle_beta   90.00
_cell.angle_gamma   90.00
#
_symmetry.space_group_name_H-M   'P 1'
#
loop_
_entity.id
_entity.type
_entity.pdbx_description
1 polymer ?
#
loop_
_entity_poly.entity_id
_entity_poly.type
_entity_poly.pdbx_seq_one_letter_code
_entity_poly.pdbx_strand_id
1 'polypeptide(L)'
;TEEGKPIAKIQDNDVIFFFNARSDRARQITKAFVQKDFVQHNPGAFTRKKYPKNIRFVAMTDFGPDLDSILTAFPSPDIDDSLAKAIGEHRNQLYISETEKYAHVTYFINGGYPEPIDGEVRELIKSPKKYSYADQPEMHAKQLTDRIVEYIDAGTYDFVTVNYPNADMVGHTGDFSAAKKAVSFLDAQVKRVVDVVLEHDGQVLITADHGNAEQMINFKTGGVLTQHTANPVPCILIKKSKQRIPMHTGKLADVAPTLLKMMDIPAAKDMTGRPLF
;
A
#
# COMPACT_ATOMS: atom_id res chain seq x y z
N THR A 1 9.73 -41.61 -8.92
CA THR A 1 8.89 -42.75 -8.55
C THR A 1 9.82 -43.92 -8.30
N GLU A 2 9.59 -44.70 -7.26
CA GLU A 2 10.30 -45.97 -7.08
C GLU A 2 9.32 -47.07 -7.49
N GLU A 3 9.74 -47.93 -8.43
CA GLU A 3 8.94 -49.06 -8.91
C GLU A 3 7.52 -48.68 -9.39
N GLY A 4 7.40 -47.53 -10.08
CA GLY A 4 6.11 -47.05 -10.57
C GLY A 4 5.18 -46.46 -9.50
N LYS A 5 5.63 -46.34 -8.24
CA LYS A 5 4.90 -45.69 -7.16
C LYS A 5 5.48 -44.31 -6.82
N PRO A 6 4.67 -43.35 -6.35
CA PRO A 6 5.18 -42.08 -5.83
C PRO A 6 6.17 -42.32 -4.69
N ILE A 7 7.29 -41.59 -4.68
CA ILE A 7 8.33 -41.67 -3.65
C ILE A 7 7.75 -41.34 -2.27
N ALA A 8 6.90 -40.30 -2.21
CA ALA A 8 6.12 -39.96 -1.04
C ALA A 8 4.75 -39.42 -1.47
N LYS A 9 3.77 -39.55 -0.59
CA LYS A 9 2.47 -38.87 -0.66
C LYS A 9 2.28 -38.20 0.68
N ILE A 10 1.56 -37.09 0.70
CA ILE A 10 1.09 -36.50 1.95
C ILE A 10 -0.02 -37.40 2.51
N GLN A 11 0.15 -37.85 3.75
CA GLN A 11 -0.73 -38.77 4.46
C GLN A 11 -1.21 -38.18 5.78
N ASP A 12 -2.10 -38.91 6.45
CA ASP A 12 -2.59 -38.50 7.75
C ASP A 12 -1.42 -38.38 8.74
N ASN A 13 -1.45 -37.35 9.58
CA ASN A 13 -0.42 -37.04 10.60
C ASN A 13 0.93 -36.49 10.06
N ASP A 14 1.05 -36.22 8.76
CA ASP A 14 2.24 -35.55 8.22
C ASP A 14 2.34 -34.07 8.64
N VAL A 15 3.57 -33.56 8.62
CA VAL A 15 3.87 -32.13 8.77
C VAL A 15 4.20 -31.53 7.40
N ILE A 16 3.57 -30.42 7.05
CA ILE A 16 3.86 -29.64 5.84
C ILE A 16 4.48 -28.32 6.29
N PHE A 17 5.74 -28.08 5.91
CA PHE A 17 6.37 -26.77 6.03
C PHE A 17 6.37 -26.07 4.67
N PHE A 18 5.55 -25.03 4.53
CA PHE A 18 5.44 -24.25 3.30
C PHE A 18 6.37 -23.03 3.39
N PHE A 19 7.54 -23.14 2.75
CA PHE A 19 8.62 -22.17 2.85
C PHE A 19 8.41 -20.86 2.06
N ASN A 20 7.32 -20.71 1.31
CA ASN A 20 7.01 -19.47 0.60
C ASN A 20 6.69 -18.36 1.62
N ALA A 21 7.31 -17.19 1.45
CA ALA A 21 7.10 -16.03 2.32
C ALA A 21 6.04 -15.03 1.80
N ARG A 22 5.39 -15.33 0.66
CA ARG A 22 4.39 -14.44 0.05
C ARG A 22 3.05 -15.17 -0.06
N SER A 23 2.02 -14.55 0.50
CA SER A 23 0.71 -15.18 0.71
C SER A 23 -0.14 -15.30 -0.55
N ASP A 24 -0.11 -14.29 -1.43
CA ASP A 24 -0.96 -14.15 -2.63
C ASP A 24 -1.17 -15.46 -3.40
N ARG A 25 -0.09 -16.16 -3.75
CA ARG A 25 -0.12 -17.43 -4.49
C ARG A 25 -0.11 -18.67 -3.60
N ALA A 26 0.35 -18.53 -2.36
CA ALA A 26 0.44 -19.65 -1.42
C ALA A 26 -0.93 -20.02 -0.82
N ARG A 27 -1.88 -19.08 -0.76
CA ARG A 27 -3.19 -19.26 -0.12
C ARG A 27 -4.01 -20.38 -0.73
N GLN A 28 -4.20 -20.41 -2.05
CA GLN A 28 -5.12 -21.35 -2.69
C GLN A 28 -4.76 -22.82 -2.42
N ILE A 29 -3.47 -23.15 -2.52
CA ILE A 29 -3.00 -24.51 -2.24
C ILE A 29 -3.06 -24.81 -0.74
N THR A 30 -2.78 -23.82 0.12
CA THR A 30 -2.92 -23.95 1.58
C THR A 30 -4.35 -24.30 1.96
N LYS A 31 -5.34 -23.59 1.41
CA LYS A 31 -6.78 -23.87 1.62
C LYS A 31 -7.15 -25.32 1.33
N ALA A 32 -6.61 -25.90 0.26
CA ALA A 32 -6.88 -27.29 -0.11
C ALA A 32 -6.46 -28.30 0.97
N PHE A 33 -5.40 -27.99 1.73
CA PHE A 33 -4.90 -28.82 2.82
C PHE A 33 -5.55 -28.52 4.18
N VAL A 34 -5.97 -27.29 4.45
CA VAL A 34 -6.33 -26.88 5.81
C VAL A 34 -7.82 -26.64 6.02
N GLN A 35 -8.57 -26.28 4.99
CA GLN A 35 -10.02 -26.01 5.13
C GLN A 35 -10.83 -27.30 5.09
N LYS A 36 -11.55 -27.63 6.17
CA LYS A 36 -12.44 -28.80 6.22
C LYS A 36 -13.54 -28.71 5.17
N ASP A 37 -14.24 -27.58 5.08
CA ASP A 37 -15.34 -27.35 4.14
C ASP A 37 -14.87 -26.62 2.86
N PHE A 38 -13.79 -27.12 2.25
CA PHE A 38 -13.09 -26.45 1.13
C PHE A 38 -14.00 -26.01 -0.03
N VAL A 39 -14.92 -26.86 -0.49
CA VAL A 39 -15.81 -26.52 -1.62
C VAL A 39 -16.86 -25.48 -1.21
N GLN A 40 -17.33 -25.52 0.04
CA GLN A 40 -18.28 -24.55 0.57
C GLN A 40 -17.67 -23.16 0.71
N HIS A 41 -16.43 -23.09 1.22
CA HIS A 41 -15.70 -21.82 1.39
C HIS A 41 -15.11 -21.28 0.08
N ASN A 42 -15.02 -22.07 -0.99
CA ASN A 42 -14.43 -21.66 -2.26
C ASN A 42 -15.32 -22.11 -3.44
N PRO A 43 -16.35 -21.32 -3.79
CA PRO A 43 -17.21 -21.60 -4.94
C PRO A 43 -16.39 -21.80 -6.23
N GLY A 44 -16.71 -22.86 -6.99
CA GLY A 44 -15.98 -23.22 -8.21
C GLY A 44 -14.69 -24.02 -7.98
N ALA A 45 -14.32 -24.31 -6.72
CA ALA A 45 -13.17 -25.16 -6.43
C ALA A 45 -13.41 -26.64 -6.78
N PHE A 46 -12.31 -27.38 -6.94
CA PHE A 46 -12.34 -28.81 -7.23
C PHE A 46 -12.76 -29.65 -6.01
N THR A 47 -13.29 -30.84 -6.27
CA THR A 47 -13.55 -31.83 -5.21
C THR A 47 -12.29 -32.62 -4.90
N ARG A 48 -11.85 -32.59 -3.64
CA ARG A 48 -10.70 -33.37 -3.17
C ARG A 48 -11.04 -34.85 -3.18
N LYS A 49 -10.28 -35.67 -3.90
CA LYS A 49 -10.43 -37.15 -3.87
C LYS A 49 -9.97 -37.75 -2.54
N LYS A 50 -8.98 -37.13 -1.89
CA LYS A 50 -8.47 -37.50 -0.57
C LYS A 50 -8.16 -36.23 0.20
N TYR A 51 -8.48 -36.23 1.49
CA TYR A 51 -8.18 -35.15 2.42
C TYR A 51 -7.44 -35.75 3.62
N PRO A 52 -6.11 -35.53 3.73
CA PRO A 52 -5.33 -36.03 4.84
C PRO A 52 -5.82 -35.48 6.18
N LYS A 53 -5.89 -36.33 7.20
CA LYS A 53 -6.34 -35.96 8.55
C LYS A 53 -5.16 -35.61 9.44
N ASN A 54 -5.38 -34.73 10.42
CA ASN A 54 -4.38 -34.35 11.43
C ASN A 54 -3.05 -33.86 10.83
N ILE A 55 -3.11 -33.13 9.71
CA ILE A 55 -1.94 -32.47 9.16
C ILE A 55 -1.53 -31.31 10.06
N ARG A 56 -0.23 -31.19 10.33
CA ARG A 56 0.35 -29.96 10.86
C ARG A 56 0.85 -29.12 9.70
N PHE A 57 0.19 -28.02 9.40
CA PHE A 57 0.62 -27.10 8.36
C PHE A 57 1.33 -25.90 8.99
N VAL A 58 2.56 -25.62 8.56
CA VAL A 58 3.38 -24.49 9.00
C VAL A 58 3.69 -23.62 7.78
N ALA A 59 3.21 -22.39 7.76
CA ALA A 59 3.56 -21.38 6.77
C ALA A 59 4.80 -20.60 7.21
N MET A 60 5.64 -20.16 6.26
CA MET A 60 6.80 -19.31 6.57
C MET A 60 6.36 -17.98 7.18
N THR A 61 5.36 -17.33 6.58
CA THR A 61 4.79 -16.05 7.00
C THR A 61 3.27 -16.16 7.10
N ASP A 62 2.61 -15.09 7.56
CA ASP A 62 1.15 -15.06 7.58
C ASP A 62 0.58 -15.15 6.16
N PHE A 63 -0.35 -16.09 5.95
CA PHE A 63 -1.07 -16.30 4.70
C PHE A 63 -2.50 -15.76 4.73
N GLY A 64 -2.93 -15.15 5.84
CA GLY A 64 -4.21 -14.48 6.00
C GLY A 64 -5.20 -15.26 6.88
N PRO A 65 -6.29 -14.57 7.29
CA PRO A 65 -7.15 -15.01 8.38
C PRO A 65 -8.09 -16.16 8.04
N ASP A 66 -8.24 -16.53 6.77
CA ASP A 66 -9.17 -17.59 6.32
C ASP A 66 -8.54 -19.01 6.35
N LEU A 67 -7.47 -19.18 7.14
CA LEU A 67 -6.62 -20.36 7.22
C LEU A 67 -6.47 -20.89 8.65
N ASP A 68 -7.58 -21.01 9.37
CA ASP A 68 -7.71 -21.24 10.83
C ASP A 68 -6.85 -22.35 11.48
N SER A 69 -6.23 -23.24 10.70
CA SER A 69 -5.44 -24.37 11.20
C SER A 69 -3.97 -24.38 10.77
N ILE A 70 -3.47 -23.27 10.22
CA ILE A 70 -2.02 -23.09 9.98
C ILE A 70 -1.31 -22.58 11.23
N LEU A 71 -0.06 -22.98 11.40
CA LEU A 71 0.91 -22.27 12.22
C LEU A 71 1.73 -21.34 11.33
N THR A 72 2.18 -20.22 11.89
CA THR A 72 3.05 -19.28 11.19
C THR A 72 4.42 -19.28 11.87
N ALA A 73 5.48 -19.57 11.11
CA ALA A 73 6.85 -19.63 11.63
C ALA A 73 7.39 -18.24 12.00
N PHE A 74 7.12 -17.25 11.15
CA PHE A 74 7.49 -15.84 11.37
C PHE A 74 6.23 -14.97 11.27
N PRO A 75 5.42 -14.88 12.34
CA PRO A 75 4.23 -14.03 12.35
C PRO A 75 4.65 -12.57 12.19
N SER A 76 3.90 -11.83 11.38
CA SER A 76 4.04 -10.38 11.35
C SER A 76 3.56 -9.80 12.68
N PRO A 77 4.25 -8.82 13.27
CA PRO A 77 3.74 -8.13 14.45
C PRO A 77 2.46 -7.39 14.07
N ASP A 78 1.49 -7.39 14.99
CA ASP A 78 0.36 -6.48 14.91
C ASP A 78 0.88 -5.04 15.05
N ILE A 79 0.35 -4.13 14.23
CA ILE A 79 0.65 -2.71 14.32
C ILE A 79 -0.46 -2.08 15.16
N ASP A 80 -0.23 -1.97 16.46
CA ASP A 80 -1.25 -1.47 17.38
C ASP A 80 -1.47 0.03 17.20
N ASP A 81 -0.40 0.82 17.09
CA ASP A 81 -0.45 2.28 16.95
C ASP A 81 -0.12 2.75 15.53
N SER A 82 -1.03 2.51 14.58
CA SER A 82 -0.92 3.04 13.20
C SER A 82 -1.02 4.57 13.16
N LEU A 83 -0.72 5.19 12.01
CA LEU A 83 -0.84 6.65 11.86
C LEU A 83 -2.24 7.16 12.18
N ALA A 84 -3.28 6.50 11.66
CA ALA A 84 -4.67 6.90 11.91
C ALA A 84 -5.03 6.84 13.39
N LYS A 85 -4.56 5.79 14.09
CA LYS A 85 -4.76 5.64 15.54
C LYS A 85 -3.99 6.66 16.36
N ALA A 86 -2.76 6.97 15.97
CA ALA A 86 -1.96 7.98 16.62
C ALA A 86 -2.58 9.38 16.47
N ILE A 87 -3.22 9.68 15.34
CA ILE A 87 -3.99 10.91 15.14
C ILE A 87 -5.25 10.93 16.04
N GLY A 88 -5.92 9.78 16.16
CA GLY A 88 -7.00 9.53 17.11
C GLY A 88 -8.41 9.87 16.59
N GLU A 89 -9.42 9.50 17.39
CA GLU A 89 -10.84 9.58 17.03
C GLU A 89 -11.43 11.01 17.02
N HIS A 90 -10.74 11.97 17.65
CA HIS A 90 -11.22 13.35 17.77
C HIS A 90 -10.83 14.26 16.60
N ARG A 91 -10.10 13.74 15.61
CA ARG A 91 -9.71 14.46 14.39
C ARG A 91 -10.28 13.75 13.18
N ASN A 92 -10.85 14.50 12.25
CA ASN A 92 -11.39 13.97 11.02
C ASN A 92 -10.24 13.73 10.02
N GLN A 93 -10.15 12.53 9.47
CA GLN A 93 -9.01 12.11 8.64
C GLN A 93 -9.52 11.58 7.30
N LEU A 94 -9.07 12.13 6.17
CA LEU A 94 -9.43 11.64 4.84
C LEU A 94 -8.29 10.82 4.24
N TYR A 95 -8.63 9.64 3.73
CA TYR A 95 -7.73 8.76 2.98
C TYR A 95 -8.33 8.49 1.61
N ILE A 96 -7.73 9.08 0.57
CA ILE A 96 -8.32 9.12 -0.77
C ILE A 96 -7.32 8.67 -1.84
N SER A 97 -7.77 7.81 -2.75
CA SER A 97 -7.01 7.45 -3.94
C SER A 97 -7.92 6.82 -5.01
N GLU A 98 -7.34 6.48 -6.15
CA GLU A 98 -8.02 5.66 -7.15
C GLU A 98 -7.96 4.17 -6.79
N THR A 99 -8.73 3.34 -7.49
CA THR A 99 -8.81 1.87 -7.26
C THR A 99 -7.45 1.19 -7.16
N GLU A 100 -6.50 1.55 -8.01
CA GLU A 100 -5.16 0.95 -8.04
C GLU A 100 -4.38 1.14 -6.73
N LYS A 101 -4.57 2.28 -6.06
CA LYS A 101 -3.80 2.66 -4.86
C LYS A 101 -4.66 2.87 -3.61
N TYR A 102 -5.96 2.62 -3.69
CA TYR A 102 -6.89 2.71 -2.55
C TYR A 102 -6.47 1.84 -1.37
N ALA A 103 -6.10 0.57 -1.60
CA ALA A 103 -5.60 -0.31 -0.54
C ALA A 103 -4.30 0.21 0.11
N HIS A 104 -3.51 1.02 -0.61
CA HIS A 104 -2.23 1.54 -0.13
C HIS A 104 -2.42 2.65 0.89
N VAL A 105 -3.41 3.52 0.66
CA VAL A 105 -3.78 4.59 1.60
C VAL A 105 -4.82 4.16 2.63
N THR A 106 -5.20 2.88 2.68
CA THR A 106 -6.18 2.39 3.66
C THR A 106 -5.62 1.18 4.39
N TYR A 107 -5.73 -0.01 3.80
CA TYR A 107 -5.26 -1.26 4.39
C TYR A 107 -3.76 -1.23 4.74
N PHE A 108 -2.88 -0.88 3.80
CA PHE A 108 -1.43 -0.97 4.02
C PHE A 108 -0.90 0.11 4.97
N ILE A 109 -1.29 1.37 4.80
CA ILE A 109 -0.83 2.46 5.68
C ILE A 109 -1.26 2.26 7.14
N ASN A 110 -2.40 1.58 7.36
CA ASN A 110 -2.89 1.28 8.69
C ASN A 110 -2.28 0.02 9.31
N GLY A 111 -1.44 -0.73 8.59
CA GLY A 111 -0.84 -1.95 9.11
C GLY A 111 -1.73 -3.19 8.98
N GLY A 112 -2.66 -3.18 8.02
CA GLY A 112 -3.49 -4.34 7.68
C GLY A 112 -4.91 -4.33 8.24
N TYR A 113 -5.39 -3.23 8.81
CA TYR A 113 -6.79 -3.13 9.25
C TYR A 113 -7.72 -3.00 8.02
N PRO A 114 -8.68 -3.92 7.84
CA PRO A 114 -9.55 -3.91 6.66
C PRO A 114 -10.60 -2.81 6.71
N GLU A 115 -11.07 -2.46 7.91
CA GLU A 115 -12.10 -1.43 8.13
C GLU A 115 -11.48 -0.10 8.53
N PRO A 116 -12.21 1.03 8.36
CA PRO A 116 -11.80 2.32 8.90
C PRO A 116 -11.53 2.27 10.40
N ILE A 117 -10.49 2.97 10.85
CA ILE A 117 -10.10 3.06 12.27
C ILE A 117 -10.14 4.52 12.75
N ASP A 118 -10.72 4.74 13.93
CA ASP A 118 -10.89 6.06 14.56
C ASP A 118 -11.58 7.09 13.67
N GLY A 119 -10.99 8.28 13.49
CA GLY A 119 -11.55 9.36 12.66
C GLY A 119 -11.38 9.17 11.16
N GLU A 120 -10.98 7.98 10.71
CA GLU A 120 -10.73 7.66 9.30
C GLU A 120 -12.00 7.64 8.45
N VAL A 121 -11.99 8.47 7.40
CA VAL A 121 -12.92 8.46 6.28
C VAL A 121 -12.15 8.08 5.03
N ARG A 122 -12.67 7.10 4.28
CA ARG A 122 -12.04 6.59 3.06
C ARG A 122 -12.85 6.99 1.84
N GLU A 123 -12.19 7.51 0.81
CA GLU A 123 -12.82 7.81 -0.48
C GLU A 123 -12.11 7.08 -1.62
N LEU A 124 -12.90 6.39 -2.45
CA LEU A 124 -12.44 5.65 -3.61
C LEU A 124 -12.92 6.33 -4.89
N ILE A 125 -11.97 6.73 -5.73
CA ILE A 125 -12.26 7.07 -7.12
C ILE A 125 -12.02 5.84 -7.99
N LYS A 126 -12.95 5.50 -8.88
CA LYS A 126 -12.78 4.34 -9.77
C LYS A 126 -11.70 4.66 -10.80
N SER A 127 -10.63 3.86 -10.86
CA SER A 127 -9.59 4.03 -11.88
C SER A 127 -10.15 3.89 -13.31
N PRO A 128 -9.53 4.53 -14.32
CA PRO A 128 -9.96 4.37 -15.70
C PRO A 128 -9.92 2.90 -16.13
N LYS A 129 -10.97 2.42 -16.79
CA LYS A 129 -10.99 1.06 -17.35
C LYS A 129 -10.20 1.02 -18.66
N LYS A 130 -8.87 0.96 -18.56
CA LYS A 130 -7.95 0.87 -19.70
C LYS A 130 -7.17 -0.44 -19.66
N TYR A 131 -6.80 -0.95 -20.84
CA TYR A 131 -5.88 -2.07 -20.93
C TYR A 131 -4.46 -1.65 -20.53
N SER A 132 -4.04 -0.45 -20.96
CA SER A 132 -2.79 0.19 -20.56
C SER A 132 -3.06 1.60 -20.07
N TYR A 133 -2.49 1.98 -18.93
CA TYR A 133 -2.57 3.35 -18.43
C TYR A 133 -1.79 4.36 -19.30
N ALA A 134 -0.95 3.89 -20.25
CA ALA A 134 -0.34 4.75 -21.25
C ALA A 134 -1.38 5.43 -22.17
N ASP A 135 -2.57 4.83 -22.32
CA ASP A 135 -3.68 5.38 -23.12
C ASP A 135 -4.40 6.54 -22.41
N GLN A 136 -4.20 6.70 -21.11
CA GLN A 136 -4.75 7.80 -20.30
C GLN A 136 -3.79 8.11 -19.13
N PRO A 137 -2.62 8.71 -19.39
CA PRO A 137 -1.57 8.90 -18.39
C PRO A 137 -1.97 9.82 -17.22
N GLU A 138 -2.95 10.70 -17.44
CA GLU A 138 -3.54 11.57 -16.43
C GLU A 138 -4.40 10.82 -15.39
N MET A 139 -4.78 9.58 -15.70
CA MET A 139 -5.69 8.76 -14.90
C MET A 139 -6.88 9.58 -14.39
N HIS A 140 -7.15 9.60 -13.07
CA HIS A 140 -8.12 10.50 -12.46
C HIS A 140 -7.48 11.46 -11.45
N ALA A 141 -6.22 11.83 -11.64
CA ALA A 141 -5.53 12.79 -10.77
C ALA A 141 -6.29 14.11 -10.63
N LYS A 142 -6.91 14.61 -11.71
CA LYS A 142 -7.74 15.82 -11.64
C LYS A 142 -8.96 15.63 -10.74
N GLN A 143 -9.66 14.49 -10.88
CA GLN A 143 -10.85 14.22 -10.08
C GLN A 143 -10.50 14.06 -8.59
N LEU A 144 -9.40 13.37 -8.28
CA LEU A 144 -8.84 13.30 -6.92
C LEU A 144 -8.59 14.71 -6.37
N THR A 145 -7.90 15.54 -7.16
CA THR A 145 -7.56 16.92 -6.78
C THR A 145 -8.81 17.77 -6.55
N ASP A 146 -9.81 17.66 -7.42
CA ASP A 146 -11.06 18.42 -7.30
C ASP A 146 -11.77 18.11 -5.97
N ARG A 147 -11.82 16.83 -5.57
CA ARG A 147 -12.40 16.41 -4.28
C ARG A 147 -11.59 16.93 -3.09
N ILE A 148 -10.26 16.82 -3.16
CA ILE A 148 -9.38 17.29 -2.09
C ILE A 148 -9.51 18.81 -1.89
N VAL A 149 -9.54 19.58 -2.98
CA VAL A 149 -9.74 21.04 -2.93
C VAL A 149 -11.09 21.38 -2.28
N GLU A 150 -12.18 20.74 -2.71
CA GLU A 150 -13.51 20.93 -2.12
C GLU A 150 -13.51 20.69 -0.60
N TYR A 151 -12.82 19.64 -0.15
CA TYR A 151 -12.76 19.29 1.26
C TYR A 151 -11.89 20.23 2.10
N ILE A 152 -10.79 20.72 1.54
CA ILE A 152 -9.94 21.71 2.20
C ILE A 152 -10.70 23.02 2.31
N ASP A 153 -11.37 23.48 1.25
CA ASP A 153 -12.17 24.70 1.26
C ASP A 153 -13.33 24.65 2.26
N ALA A 154 -13.91 23.46 2.46
CA ALA A 154 -14.96 23.23 3.45
C ALA A 154 -14.43 23.11 4.89
N GLY A 155 -13.12 22.95 5.10
CA GLY A 155 -12.53 22.72 6.42
C GLY A 155 -12.97 21.41 7.08
N THR A 156 -13.27 20.37 6.28
CA THR A 156 -13.91 19.14 6.77
C THR A 156 -12.97 18.23 7.56
N TYR A 157 -11.69 18.19 7.19
CA TYR A 157 -10.71 17.24 7.71
C TYR A 157 -9.49 17.94 8.31
N ASP A 158 -9.00 17.43 9.43
CA ASP A 158 -7.76 17.85 10.08
C ASP A 158 -6.52 17.22 9.43
N PHE A 159 -6.71 16.09 8.75
CA PHE A 159 -5.65 15.35 8.06
C PHE A 159 -6.16 14.78 6.73
N VAL A 160 -5.39 14.94 5.65
CA VAL A 160 -5.71 14.38 4.33
C VAL A 160 -4.50 13.64 3.78
N THR A 161 -4.68 12.34 3.50
CA THR A 161 -3.72 11.50 2.78
C THR A 161 -4.25 11.22 1.38
N VAL A 162 -3.44 11.56 0.37
CA VAL A 162 -3.72 11.22 -1.03
C VAL A 162 -2.57 10.42 -1.62
N ASN A 163 -2.91 9.36 -2.37
CA ASN A 163 -1.97 8.71 -3.28
C ASN A 163 -2.40 8.97 -4.73
N TYR A 164 -1.47 9.54 -5.51
CA TYR A 164 -1.61 9.68 -6.95
C TYR A 164 -0.91 8.53 -7.68
N PRO A 165 -1.64 7.61 -8.33
CA PRO A 165 -1.08 6.39 -8.92
C PRO A 165 -0.26 6.62 -10.19
N ASN A 166 -0.40 7.79 -10.83
CA ASN A 166 0.03 8.07 -12.20
C ASN A 166 1.47 7.66 -12.51
N ALA A 167 2.43 8.11 -11.70
CA ALA A 167 3.84 7.88 -11.96
C ALA A 167 4.18 6.37 -11.94
N ASP A 168 3.57 5.62 -11.02
CA ASP A 168 3.83 4.19 -10.87
C ASP A 168 3.10 3.36 -11.93
N MET A 169 1.77 3.55 -12.04
CA MET A 169 0.94 2.75 -12.95
C MET A 169 1.30 2.98 -14.41
N VAL A 170 1.67 4.21 -14.78
CA VAL A 170 2.16 4.52 -16.13
C VAL A 170 3.62 4.11 -16.29
N GLY A 171 4.44 4.21 -15.23
CA GLY A 171 5.82 3.71 -15.23
C GLY A 171 5.92 2.22 -15.55
N HIS A 172 5.01 1.40 -15.00
CA HIS A 172 4.91 -0.02 -15.31
C HIS A 172 4.60 -0.35 -16.78
N THR A 173 4.10 0.60 -17.56
CA THR A 173 3.85 0.38 -19.01
C THR A 173 5.14 0.39 -19.82
N GLY A 174 6.21 0.99 -19.30
CA GLY A 174 7.46 1.19 -20.03
C GLY A 174 7.40 2.26 -21.13
N ASP A 175 6.25 2.92 -21.32
CA ASP A 175 6.12 4.03 -22.27
C ASP A 175 6.65 5.32 -21.64
N PHE A 176 7.87 5.68 -22.02
CA PHE A 176 8.54 6.91 -21.56
C PHE A 176 7.73 8.18 -21.88
N SER A 177 7.09 8.24 -23.04
CA SER A 177 6.34 9.44 -23.45
C SER A 177 5.06 9.58 -22.64
N ALA A 178 4.39 8.47 -22.35
CA ALA A 178 3.26 8.45 -21.45
C ALA A 178 3.67 8.80 -20.01
N ALA A 179 4.74 8.21 -19.49
CA ALA A 179 5.23 8.48 -18.14
C ALA A 179 5.59 9.96 -17.95
N LYS A 180 6.22 10.59 -18.95
CA LYS A 180 6.47 12.03 -18.95
C LYS A 180 5.19 12.85 -18.85
N LYS A 181 4.16 12.52 -19.64
CA LYS A 181 2.84 13.18 -19.57
C LYS A 181 2.18 12.98 -18.20
N ALA A 182 2.26 11.77 -17.65
CA ALA A 182 1.71 11.43 -16.35
C ALA A 182 2.32 12.30 -15.24
N VAL A 183 3.65 12.40 -15.18
CA VAL A 183 4.35 13.22 -14.19
C VAL A 183 4.07 14.71 -14.38
N SER A 184 4.07 15.22 -15.63
CA SER A 184 3.74 16.64 -15.88
C SER A 184 2.30 17.00 -15.53
N PHE A 185 1.35 16.09 -15.75
CA PHE A 185 -0.05 16.31 -15.35
C PHE A 185 -0.19 16.28 -13.83
N LEU A 186 0.49 15.34 -13.17
CA LEU A 186 0.51 15.21 -11.72
C LEU A 186 1.12 16.44 -11.04
N ASP A 187 2.21 17.00 -11.56
CA ASP A 187 2.84 18.22 -11.04
C ASP A 187 1.83 19.38 -10.96
N ALA A 188 1.03 19.60 -12.01
CA ALA A 188 -0.01 20.62 -12.02
C ALA A 188 -1.12 20.36 -10.99
N GLN A 189 -1.46 19.08 -10.73
CA GLN A 189 -2.45 18.70 -9.73
C GLN A 189 -1.93 18.87 -8.30
N VAL A 190 -0.69 18.45 -8.04
CA VAL A 190 -0.01 18.65 -6.74
C VAL A 190 0.10 20.14 -6.42
N LYS A 191 0.43 20.98 -7.41
CA LYS A 191 0.44 22.43 -7.24
C LYS A 191 -0.91 22.96 -6.74
N ARG A 192 -2.04 22.51 -7.33
CA ARG A 192 -3.38 22.95 -6.90
C ARG A 192 -3.67 22.58 -5.43
N VAL A 193 -3.29 21.37 -5.01
CA VAL A 193 -3.43 20.95 -3.60
C VAL A 193 -2.56 21.82 -2.69
N VAL A 194 -1.30 22.04 -3.06
CA VAL A 194 -0.39 22.88 -2.27
C VAL A 194 -0.92 24.31 -2.12
N ASP A 195 -1.38 24.90 -3.22
CA ASP A 195 -1.90 26.28 -3.21
C ASP A 195 -3.08 26.41 -2.24
N VAL A 196 -4.09 25.53 -2.34
CA VAL A 196 -5.27 25.61 -1.46
C VAL A 196 -4.91 25.32 0.00
N VAL A 197 -4.01 24.37 0.29
CA VAL A 197 -3.57 24.12 1.68
C VAL A 197 -2.92 25.37 2.28
N LEU A 198 -2.10 26.09 1.49
CA LEU A 198 -1.42 27.30 1.95
C LEU A 198 -2.37 28.50 2.11
N GLU A 199 -3.43 28.57 1.32
CA GLU A 199 -4.50 29.57 1.47
C GLU A 199 -5.23 29.43 2.81
N HIS A 200 -5.40 28.19 3.28
CA HIS A 200 -6.01 27.85 4.57
C HIS A 200 -5.00 27.70 5.73
N ASP A 201 -3.80 28.29 5.61
CA ASP A 201 -2.75 28.26 6.64
C ASP A 201 -2.28 26.85 7.07
N GLY A 202 -2.55 25.83 6.24
CA GLY A 202 -2.15 24.45 6.47
C GLY A 202 -0.71 24.13 6.07
N GLN A 203 -0.37 22.84 6.13
CA GLN A 203 0.96 22.32 5.82
C GLN A 203 0.86 21.07 4.93
N VAL A 204 1.85 20.86 4.06
CA VAL A 204 1.92 19.71 3.15
C VAL A 204 3.25 19.00 3.31
N LEU A 205 3.22 17.67 3.37
CA LEU A 205 4.39 16.81 3.22
C LEU A 205 4.26 16.01 1.93
N ILE A 206 5.08 16.32 0.92
CA ILE A 206 5.12 15.56 -0.35
C ILE A 206 6.20 14.50 -0.24
N THR A 207 5.84 13.24 -0.49
CA THR A 207 6.79 12.12 -0.56
C THR A 207 6.32 11.03 -1.53
N ALA A 208 7.07 9.94 -1.64
CA ALA A 208 6.71 8.74 -2.41
C ALA A 208 7.03 7.48 -1.62
N ASP A 209 6.37 6.37 -1.93
CA ASP A 209 6.60 5.05 -1.33
C ASP A 209 7.80 4.33 -1.97
N HIS A 210 8.06 4.55 -3.26
CA HIS A 210 9.23 4.07 -3.98
C HIS A 210 9.44 4.83 -5.31
N GLY A 211 10.52 4.51 -6.03
CA GLY A 211 10.76 4.98 -7.40
C GLY A 211 10.16 4.06 -8.48
N ASN A 212 9.93 4.60 -9.67
CA ASN A 212 9.53 3.93 -10.91
C ASN A 212 9.80 4.84 -12.13
N ALA A 213 8.97 5.88 -12.30
CA ALA A 213 8.96 6.75 -13.49
C ALA A 213 10.26 7.54 -13.74
N GLU A 214 11.12 7.71 -12.73
CA GLU A 214 12.39 8.40 -12.87
C GLU A 214 13.45 7.59 -13.64
N GLN A 215 13.26 6.27 -13.79
CA GLN A 215 14.14 5.42 -14.58
C GLN A 215 13.38 4.40 -15.43
N MET A 216 12.98 4.83 -16.63
CA MET A 216 12.23 4.02 -17.60
C MET A 216 13.11 3.22 -18.57
N ILE A 217 14.42 3.43 -18.55
CA ILE A 217 15.39 2.78 -19.45
C ILE A 217 16.55 2.23 -18.62
N ASN A 218 16.98 1.01 -18.95
CA ASN A 218 18.18 0.43 -18.39
C ASN A 218 19.40 1.04 -19.08
N PHE A 219 20.16 1.88 -18.36
CA PHE A 219 21.33 2.55 -18.95
C PHE A 219 22.45 1.62 -19.41
N LYS A 220 22.46 0.35 -18.97
CA LYS A 220 23.46 -0.65 -19.41
C LYS A 220 23.02 -1.39 -20.68
N THR A 221 21.73 -1.70 -20.81
CA THR A 221 21.23 -2.55 -21.91
C THR A 221 20.44 -1.79 -22.96
N GLY A 222 20.02 -0.55 -22.67
CA GLY A 222 19.09 0.23 -23.49
C GLY A 222 17.64 -0.30 -23.46
N GLY A 223 17.38 -1.38 -22.71
CA GLY A 223 16.05 -1.98 -22.62
C GLY A 223 15.09 -1.14 -21.78
N VAL A 224 13.79 -1.30 -22.06
CA VAL A 224 12.71 -0.67 -21.30
C VAL A 224 12.66 -1.27 -19.88
N LEU A 225 12.53 -0.41 -18.88
CA LEU A 225 12.28 -0.81 -17.50
C LEU A 225 10.81 -0.56 -17.17
N THR A 226 10.18 -1.60 -16.62
CA THR A 226 8.78 -1.60 -16.17
C THR A 226 8.67 -1.89 -14.68
N GLN A 227 9.78 -1.83 -13.94
CA GLN A 227 9.87 -2.23 -12.54
C GLN A 227 10.26 -1.03 -11.67
N HIS A 228 10.00 -1.15 -10.37
CA HIS A 228 10.45 -0.14 -9.41
C HIS A 228 11.97 -0.01 -9.40
N THR A 229 12.43 1.13 -8.89
CA THR A 229 13.85 1.37 -8.64
C THR A 229 14.16 1.36 -7.14
N ALA A 230 15.45 1.36 -6.81
CA ALA A 230 15.94 1.59 -5.46
C ALA A 230 16.39 3.05 -5.24
N ASN A 231 15.97 3.98 -6.10
CA ASN A 231 16.32 5.39 -5.96
C ASN A 231 15.65 5.98 -4.71
N PRO A 232 16.29 6.95 -4.04
CA PRO A 232 15.68 7.64 -2.91
C PRO A 232 14.44 8.44 -3.36
N VAL A 233 13.46 8.55 -2.47
CA VAL A 233 12.23 9.31 -2.69
C VAL A 233 12.35 10.74 -2.14
N PRO A 234 11.65 11.72 -2.73
CA PRO A 234 11.61 13.07 -2.17
C PRO A 234 10.87 13.09 -0.82
N CYS A 235 11.21 14.06 0.02
CA CYS A 235 10.43 14.41 1.21
C CYS A 235 10.47 15.93 1.35
N ILE A 236 9.35 16.59 1.03
CA ILE A 236 9.27 18.05 0.89
C ILE A 236 8.20 18.56 1.85
N LEU A 237 8.64 19.28 2.89
CA LEU A 237 7.75 20.00 3.80
C LEU A 237 7.45 21.39 3.23
N ILE A 238 6.16 21.72 3.09
CA ILE A 238 5.67 22.99 2.58
C ILE A 238 4.73 23.60 3.62
N LYS A 239 4.98 24.87 3.98
CA LYS A 239 4.14 25.68 4.87
C LYS A 239 4.26 27.15 4.49
N LYS A 240 3.30 27.98 4.91
CA LYS A 240 3.27 29.42 4.57
C LYS A 240 4.45 30.21 5.14
N SER A 241 4.98 29.79 6.29
CA SER A 241 6.14 30.43 6.91
C SER A 241 7.38 30.32 6.01
N LYS A 242 8.05 31.47 5.80
CA LYS A 242 9.31 31.55 5.04
C LYS A 242 10.51 30.98 5.81
N GLN A 243 10.35 30.59 7.07
CA GLN A 243 11.42 29.98 7.84
C GLN A 243 11.70 28.58 7.29
N ARG A 244 12.88 28.41 6.69
CA ARG A 244 13.36 27.11 6.26
C ARG A 244 13.57 26.21 7.47
N ILE A 245 12.91 25.06 7.45
CA ILE A 245 13.15 23.99 8.41
C ILE A 245 14.20 23.05 7.80
N PRO A 246 15.35 22.83 8.45
CA PRO A 246 16.32 21.85 7.98
C PRO A 246 15.73 20.46 8.16
N MET A 247 15.60 19.72 7.06
CA MET A 247 15.24 18.30 7.06
C MET A 247 16.51 17.45 6.94
N HIS A 248 16.57 16.34 7.66
CA HIS A 248 17.64 15.35 7.50
C HIS A 248 17.22 14.19 6.59
N THR A 249 18.20 13.47 6.06
CA THR A 249 17.95 12.21 5.34
C THR A 249 17.44 11.16 6.32
N GLY A 250 16.33 10.52 5.98
CA GLY A 250 15.74 9.44 6.76
C GLY A 250 15.21 8.31 5.89
N LYS A 251 14.24 7.57 6.41
CA LYS A 251 13.56 6.44 5.78
C LYS A 251 12.05 6.61 5.83
N LEU A 252 11.29 5.76 5.14
CA LEU A 252 9.82 5.84 5.11
C LEU A 252 9.19 5.78 6.52
N ALA A 253 9.77 5.02 7.44
CA ALA A 253 9.30 4.93 8.82
C ALA A 253 9.38 6.26 9.61
N ASP A 254 10.11 7.26 9.11
CA ASP A 254 10.23 8.59 9.71
C ASP A 254 9.09 9.54 9.28
N VAL A 255 8.32 9.18 8.25
CA VAL A 255 7.22 10.01 7.71
C VAL A 255 6.07 10.15 8.70
N ALA A 256 5.59 9.06 9.30
CA ALA A 256 4.50 9.12 10.28
C ALA A 256 4.85 9.98 11.52
N PRO A 257 6.01 9.79 12.18
CA PRO A 257 6.46 10.70 13.25
C PRO A 257 6.58 12.16 12.81
N THR A 258 6.98 12.42 11.56
CA THR A 258 7.06 13.77 11.00
C THR A 258 5.67 14.39 10.87
N LEU A 259 4.69 13.66 10.36
CA LEU A 259 3.30 14.11 10.24
C LEU A 259 2.69 14.38 11.63
N LEU A 260 2.90 13.50 12.60
CA LEU A 260 2.43 13.71 13.97
C LEU A 260 3.07 14.96 14.60
N LYS A 261 4.38 15.17 14.38
CA LYS A 261 5.06 16.40 14.82
C LYS A 261 4.49 17.66 14.15
N MET A 262 4.12 17.61 12.88
CA MET A 262 3.44 18.72 12.18
C MET A 262 2.07 19.05 12.80
N MET A 263 1.41 18.04 13.36
CA MET A 263 0.08 18.13 13.98
C MET A 263 0.12 18.41 15.48
N ASP A 264 1.32 18.62 16.06
CA ASP A 264 1.59 18.73 17.50
C ASP A 264 1.08 17.51 18.31
N ILE A 265 1.16 16.31 17.72
CA ILE A 265 0.80 15.04 18.35
C ILE A 265 2.08 14.27 18.71
N PRO A 266 2.20 13.74 19.95
CA PRO A 266 3.33 12.90 20.30
C PRO A 266 3.31 11.59 19.49
N ALA A 267 4.47 11.17 18.99
CA ALA A 267 4.59 9.88 18.32
C ALA A 267 4.22 8.74 19.29
N ALA A 268 3.51 7.74 18.78
CA ALA A 268 3.15 6.55 19.54
C ALA A 268 4.40 5.70 19.89
N LYS A 269 4.28 4.85 20.91
CA LYS A 269 5.44 4.09 21.43
C LYS A 269 6.01 3.12 20.41
N ASP A 270 5.16 2.56 19.56
CA ASP A 270 5.55 1.60 18.52
C ASP A 270 6.24 2.28 17.32
N MET A 271 6.15 3.61 17.21
CA MET A 271 6.80 4.37 16.15
C MET A 271 8.30 4.58 16.47
N THR A 272 9.11 3.64 16.01
CA THR A 272 10.58 3.67 16.18
C THR A 272 11.32 4.64 15.24
N GLY A 273 10.61 5.21 14.26
CA GLY A 273 11.13 6.28 13.40
C GLY A 273 11.33 7.59 14.15
N ARG A 274 12.02 8.54 13.53
CA ARG A 274 12.26 9.87 14.12
C ARG A 274 11.71 10.95 13.19
N PRO A 275 11.04 12.01 13.72
CA PRO A 275 10.63 13.13 12.90
C PRO A 275 11.82 13.71 12.13
N LEU A 276 11.61 14.05 10.86
CA LEU A 276 12.65 14.51 9.93
C LEU A 276 13.14 15.95 10.19
N PHE A 277 12.51 16.63 11.15
CA PHE A 277 12.88 17.95 11.66
C PHE A 277 12.44 18.09 13.11
#